data_AF-A0A3A0E716-F1
#
_entry.id   AF-A0A3A0E716-F1
#
_cell.length_a   1.000
_cell.length_b   1.000
_cell.length_c   1.000
_cell.angle_alpha   90.00
_cell.angle_beta   90.00
_cell.angle_gamma   90.00
#
_symmetry.space_group_name_H-M   'P 1'
#
loop_
_entity.id
_entity.type
_entity.pdbx_description
1 polymer ?
#
loop_
_entity_poly.entity_id
_entity_poly.type
_entity_poly.pdbx_seq_one_letter_code
_entity_poly.pdbx_strand_id
1 'polypeptide(L)'
;MDARAFAETQWAAPVAGALVGLGVGAVAWLALALGLPASLAAAFALAAGIAVTGALHEDGLADTADGFGGGRDRDGKLAIMRDSRIGSYGVLALGLSLIARWAALAALAAASPAAALAAAVAAHAA
;
A
#
# COMPACT_ATOMS: atom_id res chain seq x y z
N MET A 1 -13.25 -16.20 10.52
CA MET A 1 -13.74 -16.48 9.15
C MET A 1 -13.05 -17.75 8.68
N ASP A 2 -13.79 -18.69 8.11
CA ASP A 2 -13.21 -19.98 7.71
C ASP A 2 -12.28 -19.79 6.49
N ALA A 3 -11.16 -20.52 6.43
CA ALA A 3 -10.15 -20.30 5.39
C ALA A 3 -10.70 -20.54 3.97
N ARG A 4 -11.66 -21.47 3.88
CA ARG A 4 -12.38 -21.79 2.64
C ARG A 4 -13.31 -20.65 2.21
N ALA A 5 -14.02 -20.02 3.15
CA ALA A 5 -14.88 -18.88 2.86
C ALA A 5 -14.08 -17.67 2.36
N PHE A 6 -12.86 -17.45 2.87
CA PHE A 6 -11.96 -16.42 2.36
C PHE A 6 -11.50 -16.68 0.93
N ALA A 7 -11.17 -17.94 0.61
CA ALA A 7 -10.76 -18.37 -0.73
C ALA A 7 -11.90 -18.17 -1.75
N GLU A 8 -13.14 -18.49 -1.36
CA GLU A 8 -14.33 -18.34 -2.21
C GLU A 8 -14.66 -16.87 -2.51
N THR A 9 -14.18 -15.90 -1.72
CA THR A 9 -14.40 -14.46 -1.94
C THR A 9 -13.24 -13.75 -2.65
N GLN A 10 -12.13 -14.43 -2.96
CA GLN A 10 -10.95 -13.77 -3.55
C GLN A 10 -11.21 -13.12 -4.92
N TRP A 11 -12.18 -13.62 -5.68
CA TRP A 11 -12.56 -13.01 -6.97
C TRP A 11 -13.06 -11.57 -6.83
N ALA A 12 -13.55 -11.18 -5.64
CA ALA A 12 -14.02 -9.83 -5.37
C ALA A 12 -12.89 -8.86 -5.00
N ALA A 13 -11.68 -9.35 -4.73
CA ALA A 13 -10.55 -8.51 -4.29
C ALA A 13 -10.18 -7.42 -5.31
N PRO A 14 -10.11 -7.68 -6.63
CA PRO A 14 -9.84 -6.63 -7.62
C PRO A 14 -10.92 -5.54 -7.64
N VAL A 15 -12.18 -5.91 -7.44
CA VAL A 15 -13.31 -4.97 -7.44
C VAL A 15 -13.28 -4.09 -6.18
N ALA A 16 -13.09 -4.71 -5.00
CA ALA A 16 -12.92 -3.97 -3.75
C ALA A 16 -11.71 -3.05 -3.82
N GLY A 17 -10.60 -3.55 -4.36
CA GLY A 17 -9.38 -2.81 -4.64
C GLY A 17 -9.60 -1.60 -5.54
N ALA A 18 -10.33 -1.76 -6.65
CA ALA A 18 -10.67 -0.65 -7.54
C ALA A 18 -11.48 0.44 -6.82
N LEU A 19 -12.42 0.06 -5.94
CA LEU A 19 -13.19 1.02 -5.13
C LEU A 19 -12.30 1.79 -4.14
N VAL A 20 -11.37 1.11 -3.48
CA VAL A 20 -10.36 1.75 -2.62
C VAL A 20 -9.50 2.71 -3.44
N GLY A 21 -8.99 2.25 -4.58
CA GLY A 21 -8.16 3.05 -5.47
C GLY A 21 -8.87 4.28 -6.04
N LEU A 22 -10.18 4.19 -6.29
CA LEU A 22 -11.01 5.35 -6.66
C LEU A 22 -11.06 6.38 -5.52
N GLY A 23 -11.27 5.93 -4.27
CA GLY A 23 -11.25 6.80 -3.10
C GLY A 23 -9.88 7.48 -2.92
N VAL A 24 -8.81 6.71 -3.02
CA VAL A 24 -7.43 7.21 -2.91
C VAL A 24 -7.09 8.22 -4.01
N GLY A 25 -7.44 7.91 -5.26
CA GLY A 25 -7.23 8.81 -6.38
C GLY A 25 -8.09 10.08 -6.29
N ALA A 26 -9.30 10.00 -5.73
CA ALA A 26 -10.13 11.17 -5.46
C ALA A 26 -9.49 12.11 -4.44
N VAL A 27 -8.79 11.58 -3.42
CA VAL A 27 -8.00 12.39 -2.48
C VAL A 27 -6.88 13.15 -3.20
N ALA A 28 -6.12 12.47 -4.08
CA ALA A 28 -5.09 13.13 -4.88
C ALA A 28 -5.70 14.24 -5.76
N TRP A 29 -6.79 13.92 -6.45
CA TRP A 29 -7.49 14.85 -7.33
C TRP A 29 -7.99 16.10 -6.59
N LEU A 30 -8.62 15.91 -5.43
CA LEU A 30 -9.12 17.02 -4.61
C LEU A 30 -7.98 17.90 -4.09
N ALA A 31 -6.88 17.29 -3.64
CA ALA A 31 -5.70 18.05 -3.20
C ALA A 31 -5.14 18.92 -4.33
N LEU A 32 -5.03 18.38 -5.55
CA LEU A 32 -4.61 19.15 -6.73
C LEU A 32 -5.60 20.26 -7.08
N ALA A 33 -6.91 19.98 -7.03
CA ALA A 33 -7.97 20.97 -7.29
C ALA A 33 -7.97 22.12 -6.26
N LEU A 34 -7.53 21.86 -5.04
CA LEU A 34 -7.31 22.87 -3.99
C LEU A 34 -6.00 23.64 -4.14
N GLY A 35 -5.21 23.37 -5.19
CA GLY A 35 -3.96 24.06 -5.49
C GLY A 35 -2.75 23.55 -4.72
N LEU A 36 -2.83 22.37 -4.08
CA LEU A 36 -1.68 21.79 -3.42
C LEU A 36 -0.65 21.27 -4.45
N PRO A 37 0.65 21.32 -4.13
CA PRO A 37 1.67 20.72 -4.97
C PRO A 37 1.48 19.20 -5.08
N ALA A 38 1.88 18.64 -6.23
CA ALA A 38 1.73 17.21 -6.54
C ALA A 38 2.35 16.28 -5.49
N SER A 39 3.44 16.70 -4.86
CA SER A 39 4.09 15.97 -3.76
C SER A 39 3.20 15.84 -2.52
N LEU A 40 2.45 16.88 -2.15
CA LEU A 40 1.50 16.83 -1.04
C LEU A 40 0.24 16.04 -1.42
N ALA A 41 -0.25 16.21 -2.65
CA ALA A 41 -1.37 15.41 -3.14
C ALA A 41 -1.06 13.91 -3.11
N ALA A 42 0.14 13.52 -3.54
CA ALA A 42 0.62 12.13 -3.47
C ALA A 42 0.77 11.64 -2.02
N ALA A 43 1.28 12.47 -1.10
CA ALA A 43 1.39 12.12 0.30
C ALA A 43 0.02 11.87 0.95
N PHE A 44 -0.97 12.72 0.68
CA PHE A 44 -2.33 12.53 1.21
C PHE A 44 -3.03 11.31 0.61
N ALA A 45 -2.85 11.06 -0.68
CA ALA A 45 -3.40 9.87 -1.32
C ALA A 45 -2.77 8.60 -0.74
N LEU A 46 -1.44 8.56 -0.58
CA LEU A 46 -0.76 7.42 0.05
C LEU A 46 -1.23 7.20 1.49
N ALA A 47 -1.33 8.26 2.28
CA ALA A 47 -1.85 8.20 3.65
C ALA A 47 -3.30 7.71 3.71
N ALA A 48 -4.16 8.16 2.79
CA ALA A 48 -5.54 7.71 2.69
C ALA A 48 -5.62 6.21 2.36
N GLY A 49 -4.79 5.72 1.43
CA GLY A 49 -4.73 4.30 1.09
C GLY A 49 -4.30 3.43 2.27
N ILE A 50 -3.27 3.86 2.99
CA ILE A 50 -2.81 3.17 4.21
C ILE A 50 -3.92 3.15 5.27
N ALA A 51 -4.59 4.28 5.49
CA ALA A 51 -5.65 4.38 6.49
C ALA A 51 -6.88 3.52 6.15
N VAL A 52 -7.34 3.54 4.89
CA VAL A 52 -8.51 2.78 4.43
C VAL A 52 -8.25 1.27 4.43
N THR A 53 -7.02 0.86 4.09
CA THR A 53 -6.64 -0.57 4.08
C THR A 53 -6.21 -1.09 5.45
N GLY A 54 -6.08 -0.22 6.46
CA GLY A 54 -5.56 -0.59 7.77
C GLY A 54 -4.10 -1.01 7.76
N ALA A 55 -3.32 -0.51 6.79
CA ALA A 55 -1.90 -0.82 6.59
C ALA A 55 -1.57 -2.32 6.39
N LEU A 56 -2.53 -3.13 5.96
CA LEU A 56 -2.34 -4.58 5.80
C LEU A 56 -1.22 -4.95 4.81
N HIS A 57 -1.04 -4.15 3.75
CA HIS A 57 0.04 -4.37 2.77
C HIS A 57 1.41 -3.99 3.34
N GLU A 58 1.46 -2.89 4.09
CA GLU A 58 2.66 -2.43 4.79
C GLU A 58 3.09 -3.46 5.83
N ASP A 59 2.16 -3.95 6.64
CA ASP A 59 2.40 -4.97 7.67
C ASP A 59 2.95 -6.26 7.05
N GLY A 60 2.26 -6.80 6.03
CA GLY A 60 2.72 -8.00 5.33
C GLY A 60 4.08 -7.84 4.65
N LEU A 61 4.40 -6.65 4.13
CA LEU A 61 5.72 -6.36 3.57
C LEU A 61 6.80 -6.33 4.66
N ALA A 62 6.53 -5.67 5.79
CA ALA A 62 7.46 -5.58 6.91
C ALA A 62 7.73 -6.96 7.52
N ASP A 63 6.68 -7.72 7.82
CA ASP A 63 6.76 -9.07 8.36
C ASP A 63 7.55 -9.99 7.42
N THR A 64 7.26 -9.94 6.12
CA THR A 64 7.98 -10.76 5.14
C THR A 64 9.46 -10.37 5.08
N ALA A 65 9.77 -9.08 5.09
CA ALA A 65 11.16 -8.63 5.07
C ALA A 65 11.92 -9.05 6.33
N ASP A 66 11.33 -8.89 7.52
CA ASP A 66 11.95 -9.28 8.79
C ASP A 66 12.05 -10.79 8.94
N GLY A 67 11.01 -11.52 8.55
CA GLY A 67 11.01 -12.97 8.50
C GLY A 67 12.18 -13.48 7.66
N PHE A 68 12.28 -13.06 6.40
CA PHE A 68 13.34 -13.52 5.49
C PHE A 68 14.72 -12.98 5.82
N GLY A 69 14.82 -11.78 6.39
CA GLY A 69 16.10 -11.17 6.77
C GLY A 69 16.68 -11.72 8.08
N GLY A 70 15.84 -12.09 9.04
CA GLY A 70 16.26 -12.59 10.36
C GLY A 70 16.15 -14.11 10.56
N GLY A 71 15.30 -14.80 9.81
CA GLY A 71 15.00 -16.22 9.99
C GLY A 71 15.88 -17.15 9.13
N ARG A 72 16.51 -18.15 9.77
CA ARG A 72 17.44 -19.09 9.10
C ARG A 72 16.73 -20.25 8.41
N ASP A 73 15.63 -20.74 8.99
CA ASP A 73 14.80 -21.82 8.48
C ASP A 73 13.33 -21.39 8.45
N ARG A 74 12.44 -22.27 7.95
CA ARG A 74 11.01 -21.95 7.83
C ARG A 74 10.38 -21.57 9.17
N ASP A 75 10.67 -22.32 10.22
CA ASP A 75 10.04 -22.12 11.53
C ASP A 75 10.53 -20.82 12.19
N GLY A 76 11.82 -20.49 12.04
CA GLY A 76 12.38 -19.22 12.48
C GLY A 76 11.79 -18.02 11.73
N LYS A 77 11.62 -18.11 10.41
CA LYS A 77 10.97 -17.05 9.62
C LYS A 77 9.53 -16.81 10.09
N LEU A 78 8.76 -17.89 10.28
CA LEU A 78 7.38 -17.81 10.76
C LEU A 78 7.27 -17.32 12.21
N ALA A 79 8.25 -17.64 13.05
CA ALA A 79 8.31 -17.12 14.41
C ALA A 79 8.51 -15.59 14.42
N ILE A 80 9.37 -15.07 13.55
CA ILE A 80 9.60 -13.63 13.39
C ILE A 80 8.35 -12.93 12.83
N MET A 81 7.71 -13.47 11.78
CA MET A 81 6.48 -12.89 11.20
C MET A 81 5.28 -12.88 12.16
N ARG A 82 5.33 -13.63 13.26
CA ARG A 82 4.28 -13.64 14.30
C ARG A 82 4.61 -12.72 15.46
N ASP A 83 5.82 -12.17 15.49
CA ASP A 83 6.24 -11.18 16.46
C ASP A 83 5.77 -9.80 16.01
N SER A 84 5.09 -9.07 16.88
CA SER A 84 4.58 -7.73 16.54
C SER A 84 5.68 -6.66 16.48
N ARG A 85 6.94 -7.01 16.76
CA ARG A 85 8.08 -6.08 16.75
C ARG A 85 8.64 -5.97 15.33
N ILE A 86 8.74 -4.74 14.84
CA ILE A 86 9.42 -4.45 13.58
C ILE A 86 10.94 -4.55 13.72
N GLY A 87 11.59 -5.19 12.76
CA GLY A 87 13.04 -5.29 12.63
C GLY A 87 13.63 -4.30 11.62
N SER A 88 14.95 -4.33 11.46
CA SER A 88 15.66 -3.44 10.54
C SER A 88 15.31 -3.71 9.07
N TYR A 89 15.04 -4.95 8.70
CA TYR A 89 14.66 -5.31 7.34
C TYR A 89 13.25 -4.79 7.01
N GLY A 90 12.30 -4.90 7.94
CA GLY A 90 10.97 -4.35 7.83
C GLY A 90 10.99 -2.83 7.68
N VAL A 91 11.76 -2.12 8.52
CA VAL A 91 11.94 -0.67 8.42
C VAL A 91 12.49 -0.25 7.05
N LEU A 92 13.53 -0.93 6.56
CA LEU A 92 14.13 -0.61 5.26
C LEU A 92 13.16 -0.92 4.10
N ALA A 93 12.46 -2.04 4.15
CA ALA A 93 11.49 -2.41 3.12
C ALA A 93 10.33 -1.41 3.06
N LEU A 94 9.76 -1.02 4.20
CA LEU A 94 8.73 0.01 4.29
C LEU A 94 9.22 1.36 3.79
N GLY A 95 10.40 1.79 4.22
CA GLY A 95 10.99 3.06 3.82
C GLY A 95 11.17 3.15 2.30
N LEU A 96 11.80 2.13 1.69
CA LEU A 96 12.00 2.07 0.24
C LEU A 96 10.67 2.03 -0.52
N SER A 97 9.71 1.22 -0.05
CA SER A 97 8.39 1.08 -0.65
C SER A 97 7.60 2.39 -0.62
N LEU A 98 7.55 3.07 0.53
CA LEU A 98 6.82 4.33 0.70
C LEU A 98 7.45 5.46 -0.14
N ILE A 99 8.77 5.57 -0.15
CA ILE A 99 9.49 6.56 -0.97
C ILE A 99 9.22 6.32 -2.45
N ALA A 100 9.33 5.08 -2.92
CA ALA A 100 9.10 4.74 -4.33
C ALA A 100 7.66 5.05 -4.76
N ARG A 101 6.67 4.63 -3.96
CA ARG A 101 5.25 4.89 -4.25
C ARG A 101 4.91 6.37 -4.22
N TRP A 102 5.42 7.10 -3.23
CA TRP A 102 5.24 8.55 -3.16
C TRP A 102 5.85 9.27 -4.36
N ALA A 103 7.10 8.95 -4.72
CA ALA A 103 7.77 9.57 -5.86
C ALA A 103 7.04 9.27 -7.19
N ALA A 104 6.63 8.01 -7.40
CA ALA A 104 5.88 7.62 -8.59
C ALA A 104 4.52 8.34 -8.67
N LEU A 105 3.77 8.38 -7.57
CA LEU A 105 2.47 9.04 -7.55
C LEU A 105 2.58 10.56 -7.69
N ALA A 106 3.62 11.18 -7.10
CA ALA A 106 3.89 12.61 -7.26
C ALA A 106 4.21 12.96 -8.72
N ALA A 107 5.02 12.14 -9.40
CA ALA A 107 5.34 12.32 -10.81
C ALA A 107 4.08 12.21 -11.70
N LEU A 108 3.21 11.23 -11.42
CA LEU A 108 1.96 11.04 -12.17
C LEU A 108 0.94 12.16 -11.89
N ALA A 109 0.83 12.61 -10.65
CA ALA A 109 0.00 13.74 -10.24
C ALA A 109 0.44 15.04 -10.89
N ALA A 110 1.76 15.26 -11.02
CA ALA A 110 2.31 16.40 -11.75
C ALA A 110 2.02 16.34 -13.25
N ALA A 111 1.94 15.13 -13.84
CA ALA A 111 1.58 14.95 -15.24
C ALA A 111 0.10 15.23 -15.50
N SER A 112 -0.82 14.65 -14.72
CA SER A 112 -2.23 15.03 -14.70
C SER A 112 -2.99 14.42 -13.51
N PRO A 113 -4.09 15.04 -13.04
CA PRO A 113 -4.96 14.43 -12.03
C PRO A 113 -5.54 13.07 -12.47
N ALA A 114 -5.82 12.92 -13.77
CA ALA A 114 -6.34 11.67 -14.33
C ALA A 114 -5.31 10.52 -14.26
N ALA A 115 -4.03 10.82 -14.51
CA ALA A 115 -2.96 9.83 -14.39
C ALA A 115 -2.76 9.36 -12.93
N ALA A 116 -2.82 10.27 -11.96
CA ALA A 116 -2.77 9.91 -10.54
C ALA A 116 -3.96 9.03 -10.12
N LEU A 117 -5.18 9.36 -10.58
CA LEU A 117 -6.37 8.56 -10.32
C LEU A 117 -6.25 7.16 -10.93
N ALA A 118 -5.87 7.06 -12.21
CA ALA A 118 -5.72 5.78 -12.90
C ALA A 118 -4.67 4.90 -12.21
N ALA A 119 -3.54 5.48 -11.78
CA ALA A 119 -2.51 4.77 -11.05
C ALA A 119 -2.99 4.28 -9.68
N ALA A 120 -3.75 5.11 -8.95
CA ALA A 120 -4.32 4.71 -7.66
C ALA A 120 -5.30 3.52 -7.82
N VAL A 121 -6.16 3.55 -8.84
CA VAL A 121 -7.07 2.44 -9.16
C VAL A 121 -6.30 1.19 -9.55
N ALA A 122 -5.35 1.30 -10.49
CA ALA A 122 -4.58 0.17 -10.97
C ALA A 122 -3.75 -0.49 -9.86
N ALA A 123 -3.15 0.30 -8.97
CA ALA A 123 -2.33 -0.20 -7.88
C ALA A 123 -3.14 -0.97 -6.82
N HIS A 124 -4.40 -0.59 -6.58
CA HIS A 124 -5.23 -1.25 -5.57
C HIS A 124 -6.07 -2.41 -6.14
N ALA A 125 -6.37 -2.40 -7.44
CA ALA A 125 -7.14 -3.45 -8.10
C ALA A 125 -6.31 -4.68 -8.53
N ALA A 126 -4.99 -4.63 -8.33
CA ALA A 126 -4.04 -5.68 -8.73
C ALA A 126 -4.05 -6.90 -7.82
#